data_AF-A0A7C4GZY2-F1
#
_entry.id   AF-A0A7C4GZY2-F1
#
_cell.length_a   1.000
_cell.length_b   1.000
_cell.length_c   1.000
_cell.angle_alpha   90.00
_cell.angle_beta   90.00
_cell.angle_gamma   90.00
#
_symmetry.space_group_name_H-M   'P 1'
#
loop_
_entity.id
_entity.type
_entity.pdbx_description
1 polymer ?
#
loop_
_entity_poly.entity_id
_entity_poly.type
_entity_poly.pdbx_seq_one_letter_code
_entity_poly.pdbx_strand_id
1 'polypeptide(L)'
;MNIALLVLLLVFLSLGLVVQAVQLIYNYRGIMATMRSIEAALLRAGQNDSRSIALIPCRVSASSWEEVSYTINSLKRSLDLGYIDNGIIVIERDDAELLKRMGIDRDDIEVLISKPDECAECSGKNRALITGLKSIDRNASGREVIVMLDCDAYHHPRSIFYASKASSVLGSIVTGYRWYLLR
;
A
#
# COMPACT_ATOMS: atom_id res chain seq x y z
N MET A 1 -40.49 -13.74 26.05
CA MET A 1 -39.97 -12.42 25.63
C MET A 1 -41.16 -11.53 25.31
N ASN A 2 -41.31 -10.38 25.98
CA ASN A 2 -42.49 -9.53 25.83
C ASN A 2 -42.49 -8.86 24.43
N ILE A 3 -43.65 -8.78 23.77
CA ILE A 3 -43.77 -8.24 22.39
C ILE A 3 -43.20 -6.81 22.33
N ALA A 4 -43.42 -6.01 23.37
CA ALA A 4 -42.86 -4.66 23.49
C ALA A 4 -41.32 -4.64 23.47
N LEU A 5 -40.67 -5.63 24.10
CA LEU A 5 -39.20 -5.74 24.12
C LEU A 5 -38.64 -6.15 22.75
N LEU A 6 -39.34 -7.04 22.04
CA LEU A 6 -38.96 -7.44 20.68
C LEU A 6 -39.08 -6.26 19.70
N VAL A 7 -40.18 -5.50 19.78
CA VAL A 7 -40.38 -4.30 18.94
C VAL A 7 -39.30 -3.26 19.22
N LEU A 8 -38.98 -3.02 20.50
CA LEU A 8 -37.92 -2.08 20.89
C LEU A 8 -36.55 -2.49 20.33
N LEU A 9 -36.20 -3.77 20.41
CA LEU A 9 -34.96 -4.33 19.86
C LEU A 9 -34.87 -4.16 18.34
N LEU A 10 -35.97 -4.44 17.62
CA LEU A 10 -36.03 -4.25 16.17
C LEU A 10 -35.84 -2.78 15.78
N VAL A 11 -36.44 -1.85 16.53
CA VAL A 11 -36.27 -0.41 16.31
C VAL A 11 -34.81 0.00 16.51
N PHE A 12 -34.14 -0.45 17.58
CA PHE A 12 -32.72 -0.13 17.81
C PHE A 12 -31.79 -0.72 16.75
N LEU A 13 -32.02 -1.97 16.32
CA LEU A 13 -31.24 -2.61 15.26
C LEU A 13 -31.40 -1.88 13.92
N SER A 14 -32.64 -1.52 13.56
CA SER A 14 -32.89 -0.77 12.33
C SER A 14 -32.33 0.65 12.38
N LEU A 15 -32.41 1.33 13.53
CA LEU A 15 -31.75 2.63 13.72
C LEU A 15 -30.22 2.51 13.58
N GLY A 16 -29.63 1.46 14.16
CA GLY A 16 -28.20 1.19 14.05
C GLY A 16 -27.75 0.97 12.60
N LEU A 17 -28.51 0.20 11.81
CA LEU A 17 -28.25 0.01 10.39
C LEU A 17 -28.35 1.32 9.60
N VAL A 18 -29.34 2.16 9.90
CA VAL A 18 -29.49 3.48 9.26
C VAL A 18 -28.30 4.38 9.58
N VAL A 19 -27.87 4.44 10.84
CA VAL A 19 -26.70 5.25 11.25
C VAL A 19 -25.43 4.76 10.55
N GLN A 20 -25.21 3.45 10.47
CA GLN A 20 -24.07 2.88 9.73
C GLN A 20 -24.13 3.21 8.23
N ALA A 21 -25.30 3.11 7.61
CA ALA A 21 -25.49 3.45 6.20
C ALA A 21 -25.23 4.94 5.94
N VAL A 22 -25.71 5.83 6.81
CA VAL A 22 -25.45 7.28 6.73
C VAL A 22 -23.96 7.57 6.89
N GLN A 23 -23.30 6.95 7.87
CA GLN A 23 -21.85 7.10 8.07
C GLN A 23 -21.06 6.61 6.85
N LEU A 24 -21.46 5.49 6.26
CA LEU A 24 -20.83 4.96 5.05
C LEU A 24 -20.99 5.92 3.86
N ILE A 25 -22.20 6.48 3.68
CA ILE A 25 -22.46 7.48 2.63
C ILE A 25 -21.64 8.75 2.87
N TYR A 26 -21.54 9.22 4.11
CA TYR A 26 -20.76 10.41 4.46
C TYR A 26 -19.27 10.20 4.17
N ASN A 27 -18.72 9.06 4.64
CA ASN A 27 -17.34 8.68 4.36
C ASN A 27 -17.10 8.55 2.85
N TYR A 28 -18.01 7.92 2.11
CA TYR A 28 -17.92 7.77 0.65
C TYR A 28 -17.91 9.13 -0.06
N ARG A 29 -18.81 10.05 0.32
CA ARG A 29 -18.84 11.41 -0.24
C ARG A 29 -17.56 12.18 0.06
N GLY A 30 -17.03 12.07 1.28
CA GLY A 30 -15.77 12.67 1.67
C GLY A 30 -14.61 12.15 0.82
N ILE A 31 -14.50 10.82 0.67
CA ILE A 31 -13.49 10.18 -0.19
C ILE A 31 -13.61 10.67 -1.63
N MET A 32 -14.82 10.67 -2.20
CA MET A 32 -15.05 11.12 -3.58
C MET A 32 -14.72 12.60 -3.79
N ALA A 33 -15.02 13.46 -2.81
CA ALA A 33 -14.67 14.88 -2.88
C ALA A 33 -13.15 15.09 -2.87
N THR A 34 -12.44 14.36 -2.02
CA THR A 34 -10.96 14.37 -1.99
C THR A 34 -10.37 13.80 -3.27
N MET A 35 -10.94 12.73 -3.83
CA MET A 35 -10.48 12.19 -5.13
C MET A 35 -10.64 13.21 -6.25
N ARG A 36 -11.79 13.90 -6.31
CA ARG A 36 -12.01 14.97 -7.30
C ARG A 36 -11.08 16.17 -7.10
N SER A 37 -10.74 16.52 -5.86
CA SER A 37 -9.80 17.62 -5.62
C SER A 37 -8.38 17.24 -6.04
N ILE A 38 -7.97 15.99 -5.80
CA ILE A 38 -6.72 15.42 -6.30
C ILE A 38 -6.73 15.40 -7.83
N GLU A 39 -7.78 14.89 -8.48
CA GLU A 39 -7.91 14.90 -9.95
C GLU A 39 -7.82 16.33 -10.52
N ALA A 40 -8.50 17.30 -9.91
CA ALA A 40 -8.44 18.69 -10.33
C ALA A 40 -7.06 19.32 -10.12
N ALA A 41 -6.33 18.93 -9.06
CA ALA A 41 -4.96 19.35 -8.84
C ALA A 41 -4.01 18.71 -9.88
N LEU A 42 -4.23 17.44 -10.22
CA LEU A 42 -3.46 16.72 -11.25
C LEU A 42 -3.64 17.33 -12.63
N LEU A 43 -4.88 17.66 -13.02
CA LEU A 43 -5.16 18.32 -14.29
C LEU A 43 -4.45 19.69 -14.40
N ARG A 44 -4.28 20.39 -13.27
CA ARG A 44 -3.56 21.68 -13.23
C ARG A 44 -2.04 21.53 -13.22
N ALA A 45 -1.52 20.48 -12.60
CA ALA A 45 -0.09 20.21 -12.52
C ALA A 45 0.52 19.74 -13.85
N GLY A 46 -0.31 19.34 -14.83
CA GLY A 46 0.14 18.69 -16.06
C GLY A 46 0.55 17.24 -15.81
N GLN A 47 0.88 16.48 -16.88
CA GLN A 47 1.48 15.16 -16.70
C GLN A 47 2.83 15.34 -16.01
N ASN A 48 2.85 15.05 -14.71
CA ASN A 48 4.08 14.97 -13.94
C ASN A 48 4.76 13.67 -14.35
N ASP A 49 5.93 13.75 -15.01
CA ASP A 49 6.81 12.62 -15.40
C ASP A 49 7.41 11.87 -14.19
N SER A 50 6.75 11.95 -13.04
CA SER A 50 7.16 11.28 -11.82
C SER A 50 6.97 9.78 -11.95
N ARG A 51 8.08 9.05 -11.89
CA ARG A 51 8.08 7.58 -11.84
C ARG A 51 7.59 7.11 -10.48
N SER A 52 6.62 6.20 -10.42
CA SER A 52 6.13 5.60 -9.18
C SER A 52 6.77 4.23 -8.92
N ILE A 53 7.30 4.06 -7.71
CA ILE A 53 7.99 2.83 -7.28
C ILE A 53 7.26 2.27 -6.07
N ALA A 54 6.75 1.05 -6.16
CA ALA A 54 6.24 0.32 -5.00
C ALA A 54 7.40 -0.31 -4.24
N LEU A 55 7.52 -0.04 -2.94
CA LEU A 55 8.53 -0.65 -2.07
C LEU A 55 7.83 -1.51 -1.01
N ILE A 56 8.09 -2.80 -1.04
CA ILE A 56 7.40 -3.81 -0.23
C ILE A 56 8.42 -4.58 0.63
N PRO A 57 8.63 -4.21 1.90
CA PRO A 57 9.36 -5.07 2.82
C PRO A 57 8.50 -6.28 3.17
N CYS A 58 9.04 -7.48 2.96
CA CYS A 58 8.31 -8.73 3.08
C CYS A 58 9.04 -9.73 3.96
N ARG A 59 8.36 -10.18 5.01
CA ARG A 59 8.77 -11.35 5.78
C ARG A 59 7.78 -12.47 5.52
N VAL A 60 8.07 -13.28 4.51
CA VAL A 60 7.17 -14.32 4.00
C VAL A 60 6.87 -15.33 5.09
N SER A 61 7.89 -15.74 5.86
CA SER A 61 7.75 -16.65 7.01
C SER A 61 6.84 -16.13 8.13
N ALA A 62 6.62 -14.81 8.22
CA ALA A 62 5.76 -14.21 9.25
C ALA A 62 4.33 -13.90 8.75
N SER A 63 4.04 -14.18 7.47
CA SER A 63 2.74 -13.91 6.84
C SER A 63 2.15 -15.19 6.26
N SER A 64 0.84 -15.24 6.04
CA SER A 64 0.27 -16.38 5.32
C SER A 64 0.61 -16.32 3.83
N TRP A 65 0.77 -17.48 3.19
CA TRP A 65 1.01 -17.57 1.74
C TRP A 65 -0.07 -16.85 0.93
N GLU A 66 -1.31 -16.92 1.40
CA GLU A 66 -2.48 -16.29 0.77
C GLU A 66 -2.39 -14.77 0.81
N GLU A 67 -2.07 -14.18 1.97
CA GLU A 67 -1.90 -12.73 2.12
C GLU A 67 -0.78 -12.20 1.21
N VAL A 68 0.38 -12.85 1.22
CA VAL A 68 1.48 -12.44 0.33
C VAL A 68 1.06 -12.57 -1.13
N SER A 69 0.34 -13.65 -1.49
CA SER A 69 -0.16 -13.85 -2.86
C SER A 69 -1.13 -12.75 -3.29
N TYR A 70 -2.02 -12.30 -2.41
CA TYR A 70 -2.93 -11.19 -2.68
C TYR A 70 -2.16 -9.89 -2.92
N THR A 71 -1.13 -9.61 -2.12
CA THR A 71 -0.27 -8.43 -2.28
C THR A 71 0.46 -8.44 -3.63
N ILE A 72 1.10 -9.57 -3.97
CA ILE A 72 1.82 -9.72 -5.24
C ILE A 72 0.88 -9.56 -6.43
N ASN A 73 -0.31 -10.16 -6.38
CA ASN A 73 -1.31 -10.01 -7.44
C ASN A 73 -1.79 -8.56 -7.58
N SER A 74 -1.94 -7.85 -6.46
CA SER A 74 -2.30 -6.44 -6.50
C SER A 74 -1.20 -5.54 -7.07
N LEU A 75 0.07 -5.84 -6.76
CA LEU A 75 1.23 -5.19 -7.36
C LEU A 75 1.26 -5.42 -8.87
N LYS A 76 1.17 -6.67 -9.32
CA LYS A 76 1.13 -7.04 -10.75
C LYS A 76 0.03 -6.26 -11.49
N ARG A 77 -1.17 -6.23 -10.93
CA ARG A 77 -2.30 -5.47 -11.51
C ARG A 77 -2.04 -3.96 -11.54
N SER A 78 -1.33 -3.41 -10.56
CA SER A 78 -0.99 -1.99 -10.53
C SER A 78 0.07 -1.63 -11.58
N LEU A 79 1.03 -2.53 -11.82
CA LEU A 79 2.02 -2.44 -12.90
C LEU A 79 1.34 -2.53 -14.27
N ASP A 80 0.48 -3.52 -14.49
CA ASP A 80 -0.23 -3.72 -15.76
C ASP A 80 -1.13 -2.52 -16.13
N LEU A 81 -1.62 -1.78 -15.13
CA LEU A 81 -2.44 -0.58 -15.31
C LEU A 81 -1.61 0.72 -15.43
N GLY A 82 -0.29 0.65 -15.29
CA GLY A 82 0.59 1.82 -15.29
C GLY A 82 0.39 2.76 -14.09
N TYR A 83 -0.09 2.22 -12.97
CA TYR A 83 -0.25 2.98 -11.72
C TYR A 83 1.04 2.99 -10.88
N ILE A 84 1.82 1.93 -11.02
CA ILE A 84 3.19 1.78 -10.54
C ILE A 84 4.06 1.52 -11.76
N ASP A 85 5.22 2.15 -11.86
CA ASP A 85 6.18 1.88 -12.93
C ASP A 85 7.07 0.67 -12.58
N ASN A 86 7.51 0.58 -11.31
CA ASN A 86 8.37 -0.50 -10.82
C ASN A 86 7.97 -1.01 -9.43
N GLY A 87 8.14 -2.30 -9.19
CA GLY A 87 8.07 -2.91 -7.86
C GLY A 87 9.44 -3.28 -7.32
N ILE A 88 9.67 -3.06 -6.03
CA ILE A 88 10.83 -3.54 -5.28
C ILE A 88 10.30 -4.31 -4.07
N ILE A 89 10.59 -5.59 -4.00
CA ILE A 89 10.23 -6.46 -2.87
C ILE A 89 11.51 -6.79 -2.12
N VAL A 90 11.57 -6.42 -0.85
CA VAL A 90 12.75 -6.68 -0.01
C VAL A 90 12.43 -7.76 1.00
N ILE A 91 13.12 -8.90 0.92
CA ILE A 91 12.92 -10.08 1.77
C ILE A 91 14.05 -10.31 2.76
N GLU A 92 13.79 -11.07 3.81
CA GLU A 92 14.86 -11.66 4.63
C GLU A 92 15.53 -12.82 3.89
N ARG A 93 16.80 -13.10 4.20
CA ARG A 93 17.60 -14.15 3.53
C ARG A 93 16.91 -15.51 3.56
N ASP A 94 16.28 -15.84 4.67
CA ASP A 94 15.66 -17.15 4.90
C ASP A 94 14.35 -17.33 4.11
N ASP A 95 13.77 -16.23 3.61
CA ASP A 95 12.52 -16.25 2.84
C ASP A 95 12.75 -16.38 1.31
N ALA A 96 14.01 -16.42 0.84
CA ALA A 96 14.34 -16.40 -0.58
C ALA A 96 13.78 -17.59 -1.36
N GLU A 97 13.78 -18.79 -0.77
CA GLU A 97 13.20 -19.98 -1.39
C GLU A 97 11.67 -19.92 -1.44
N LEU A 98 11.04 -19.33 -0.43
CA LEU A 98 9.58 -19.19 -0.36
C LEU A 98 9.09 -18.23 -1.45
N LEU A 99 9.77 -17.09 -1.61
CA LEU A 99 9.39 -16.11 -2.63
C LEU A 99 9.62 -16.65 -4.07
N LYS A 100 10.69 -17.43 -4.30
CA LYS A 100 10.92 -18.09 -5.61
C LYS A 100 9.75 -18.99 -6.02
N ARG A 101 9.15 -19.71 -5.07
CA ARG A 101 7.98 -20.56 -5.33
C ARG A 101 6.73 -19.76 -5.74
N MET A 102 6.69 -18.46 -5.47
CA MET A 102 5.56 -17.60 -5.87
C MET A 102 5.60 -17.17 -7.34
N GLY A 103 6.68 -17.49 -8.08
CA GLY A 103 6.77 -17.17 -9.51
C GLY A 103 6.72 -15.66 -9.78
N ILE A 104 7.45 -14.88 -8.97
CA ILE A 104 7.68 -13.47 -9.26
C ILE A 104 8.81 -13.40 -10.29
N ASP A 105 8.45 -13.55 -11.56
CA ASP A 105 9.35 -13.45 -12.69
C ASP A 105 8.81 -12.39 -13.65
N ARG A 106 9.21 -11.14 -13.42
CA ARG A 106 8.87 -9.97 -14.25
C ARG A 106 10.00 -8.96 -14.21
N ASP A 107 10.32 -8.36 -15.35
CA ASP A 107 11.39 -7.35 -15.47
C ASP A 107 11.09 -6.05 -14.70
N ASP A 108 9.81 -5.78 -14.41
CA ASP A 108 9.33 -4.61 -13.67
C ASP A 108 9.24 -4.83 -12.15
N ILE A 109 9.61 -6.02 -11.65
CA ILE A 109 9.68 -6.33 -10.21
C ILE A 109 11.08 -6.80 -9.84
N GLU A 110 11.75 -6.02 -9.00
CA GLU A 110 13.03 -6.39 -8.40
C GLU A 110 12.82 -7.06 -7.04
N VAL A 111 13.55 -8.15 -6.79
CA VAL A 111 13.59 -8.82 -5.48
C VAL A 111 14.96 -8.64 -4.86
N LEU A 112 15.00 -8.03 -3.67
CA LEU A 112 16.22 -7.76 -2.91
C LEU A 112 16.24 -8.56 -1.62
N ILE A 113 17.44 -8.95 -1.18
CA ILE A 113 17.65 -9.57 0.13
C ILE A 113 18.16 -8.51 1.09
N SER A 114 17.42 -8.26 2.17
CA SER A 114 17.83 -7.39 3.26
C SER A 114 19.06 -7.97 3.96
N LYS A 115 20.14 -7.20 3.99
CA LYS A 115 21.37 -7.63 4.66
C LYS A 115 21.44 -7.08 6.09
N PRO A 116 21.88 -7.88 7.08
CA PRO A 116 21.93 -7.46 8.48
C PRO A 116 22.78 -6.22 8.76
N ASP A 117 23.81 -5.97 7.95
CA ASP A 117 24.75 -4.86 8.03
C ASP A 117 24.18 -3.52 7.54
N GLU A 118 23.02 -3.52 6.88
CA GLU A 118 22.39 -2.28 6.39
C GLU A 118 21.94 -1.35 7.51
N CYS A 119 21.53 -1.92 8.65
CA CYS A 119 21.25 -1.23 9.90
C CYS A 119 21.17 -2.25 11.05
N ALA A 120 22.23 -2.34 11.86
CA ALA A 120 22.32 -3.31 12.95
C ALA A 120 21.32 -3.05 14.10
N GLU A 121 20.94 -1.78 14.28
CA GLU A 121 20.03 -1.35 15.36
C GLU A 121 18.55 -1.31 14.92
N CYS A 122 18.27 -1.51 13.64
CA CYS A 122 16.91 -1.46 13.10
C CYS A 122 16.18 -2.79 13.25
N SER A 123 14.85 -2.72 13.41
CA SER A 123 13.99 -3.88 13.20
C SER A 123 14.13 -4.44 11.77
N GLY A 124 13.84 -5.73 11.57
CA GLY A 124 13.94 -6.37 10.24
C GLY A 124 13.14 -5.64 9.16
N LYS A 125 11.93 -5.17 9.50
CA LYS A 125 11.06 -4.40 8.60
C LYS A 125 11.68 -3.05 8.18
N ASN A 126 12.23 -2.30 9.13
CA ASN A 126 12.88 -1.01 8.87
C ASN A 126 14.19 -1.20 8.08
N ARG A 127 14.95 -2.24 8.40
CA ARG A 127 16.16 -2.62 7.65
C ARG A 127 15.84 -2.98 6.20
N ALA A 128 14.75 -3.71 5.96
CA ALA A 128 14.28 -4.03 4.61
C ALA A 128 13.87 -2.76 3.83
N LEU A 129 13.16 -1.82 4.47
CA LEU A 129 12.87 -0.51 3.87
C LEU A 129 14.14 0.25 3.50
N ILE A 130 15.11 0.36 4.41
CA ILE A 130 16.39 1.04 4.15
C ILE A 130 17.11 0.38 2.97
N THR A 131 17.12 -0.95 2.91
CA THR A 131 17.73 -1.72 1.82
C THR A 131 17.12 -1.31 0.47
N GLY A 132 15.79 -1.33 0.36
CA GLY A 132 15.12 -0.96 -0.89
C GLY A 132 15.21 0.53 -1.22
N LEU A 133 15.24 1.41 -0.21
CA LEU A 133 15.48 2.84 -0.44
C LEU A 133 16.89 3.10 -0.98
N LYS A 134 17.90 2.34 -0.54
CA LYS A 134 19.27 2.45 -1.04
C LYS A 134 19.47 1.89 -2.45
N SER A 135 18.62 0.96 -2.89
CA SER A 135 18.69 0.41 -4.25
C SER A 135 18.10 1.35 -5.31
N ILE A 136 17.21 2.25 -4.89
CA ILE A 136 16.72 3.32 -5.77
C ILE A 136 17.90 4.25 -6.07
N ASP A 137 18.24 4.36 -7.35
CA ASP A 137 19.43 5.07 -7.83
C ASP A 137 19.52 6.50 -7.26
N ARG A 138 20.70 6.86 -6.77
CA ARG A 138 21.00 8.22 -6.29
C ARG A 138 21.06 9.24 -7.42
N ASN A 139 21.25 8.80 -8.66
CA ASN A 139 21.20 9.62 -9.86
C ASN A 139 19.81 9.64 -10.50
N ALA A 140 18.81 9.00 -9.86
CA ALA A 140 17.43 9.15 -10.25
C ALA A 140 17.05 10.64 -10.20
N SER A 141 16.12 11.04 -11.06
CA SER A 141 15.81 12.43 -11.38
C SER A 141 15.33 13.29 -10.20
N GLY A 142 15.16 12.67 -9.02
CA GLY A 142 14.58 13.27 -7.83
C GLY A 142 13.06 13.44 -7.94
N ARG A 143 12.44 12.85 -8.97
CA ARG A 143 11.01 12.95 -9.27
C ARG A 143 10.26 11.66 -8.98
N GLU A 144 10.91 10.70 -8.34
CA GLU A 144 10.34 9.41 -8.02
C GLU A 144 9.36 9.51 -6.85
N VAL A 145 8.19 8.89 -6.99
CA VAL A 145 7.25 8.70 -5.87
C VAL A 145 7.40 7.29 -5.36
N ILE A 146 7.85 7.18 -4.11
CA ILE A 146 7.97 5.89 -3.43
C ILE A 146 6.68 5.62 -2.68
N VAL A 147 6.05 4.50 -3.01
CA VAL A 147 4.82 3.99 -2.38
C VAL A 147 5.19 2.80 -1.51
N MET A 148 5.23 2.99 -0.21
CA MET A 148 5.56 1.90 0.72
C MET A 148 4.31 1.07 1.02
N LEU A 149 4.36 -0.24 0.79
CA LEU A 149 3.22 -1.14 0.93
C LEU A 149 3.57 -2.31 1.87
N ASP A 150 2.63 -2.73 2.71
CA ASP A 150 2.75 -3.93 3.53
C ASP A 150 2.64 -5.20 2.69
N CYS A 151 3.43 -6.23 3.03
CA CYS A 151 3.49 -7.49 2.27
C CYS A 151 2.31 -8.44 2.50
N ASP A 152 1.58 -8.25 3.59
CA ASP A 152 0.48 -9.07 4.08
C ASP A 152 -0.89 -8.38 3.93
N ALA A 153 -0.97 -7.38 3.04
CA ALA A 153 -2.16 -6.56 2.87
C ALA A 153 -2.53 -6.38 1.40
N TYR A 154 -3.83 -6.51 1.11
CA TYR A 154 -4.36 -6.15 -0.20
C TYR A 154 -4.41 -4.63 -0.38
N HIS A 155 -3.75 -4.14 -1.43
CA HIS A 155 -3.71 -2.71 -1.77
C HIS A 155 -4.44 -2.46 -3.09
N HIS A 156 -5.67 -1.96 -3.05
CA HIS A 156 -6.45 -1.76 -4.27
C HIS A 156 -5.72 -0.86 -5.29
N PRO A 157 -5.55 -1.27 -6.57
CA PRO A 157 -4.71 -0.55 -7.54
C PRO A 157 -5.08 0.92 -7.73
N ARG A 158 -6.39 1.25 -7.76
CA ARG A 158 -6.82 2.65 -7.85
C ARG A 158 -6.39 3.48 -6.64
N SER A 159 -6.39 2.90 -5.45
CA SER A 159 -5.96 3.61 -4.23
C SER A 159 -4.48 3.93 -4.30
N ILE A 160 -3.66 2.99 -4.80
CA ILE A 160 -2.23 3.20 -5.07
C ILE A 160 -2.04 4.36 -6.06
N PHE A 161 -2.79 4.37 -7.17
CA PHE A 161 -2.73 5.44 -8.16
C PHE A 161 -3.01 6.81 -7.55
N TYR A 162 -4.15 6.99 -6.87
CA TYR A 162 -4.52 8.29 -6.31
C TYR A 162 -3.53 8.74 -5.23
N ALA A 163 -3.06 7.83 -4.39
CA ALA A 163 -2.10 8.16 -3.36
C ALA A 163 -0.75 8.57 -3.96
N SER A 164 -0.22 7.80 -4.91
CA SER A 164 1.03 8.11 -5.62
C SER A 164 0.96 9.47 -6.32
N LYS A 165 -0.13 9.73 -7.03
CA LYS A 165 -0.36 10.99 -7.73
C LYS A 165 -0.56 12.18 -6.78
N ALA A 166 -1.26 12.00 -5.67
CA ALA A 166 -1.34 13.03 -4.64
C ALA A 166 0.05 13.36 -4.08
N SER A 167 0.87 12.34 -3.85
CA SER A 167 2.23 12.53 -3.34
C SER A 167 3.18 13.23 -4.30
N SER A 168 3.11 12.97 -5.62
CA SER A 168 3.92 13.72 -6.59
C SER A 168 3.60 15.21 -6.60
N VAL A 169 2.32 15.57 -6.41
CA VAL A 169 1.87 16.96 -6.39
C VAL A 169 2.20 17.64 -5.06
N LEU A 170 2.05 16.92 -3.95
CA LEU A 170 2.18 17.47 -2.60
C LEU A 170 3.57 17.31 -1.98
N GLY A 171 4.51 16.64 -2.67
CA GLY A 171 5.85 16.35 -2.15
C GLY A 171 5.84 15.50 -0.87
N SER A 172 4.84 14.61 -0.73
CA SER A 172 4.61 13.81 0.48
C SER A 172 5.00 12.35 0.27
N ILE A 173 5.33 11.61 1.34
CA ILE A 173 5.55 10.15 1.27
C ILE A 173 4.21 9.43 1.37
N VAL A 174 3.92 8.50 0.45
CA VAL A 174 2.76 7.60 0.58
C VAL A 174 3.16 6.35 1.34
N THR A 175 2.39 6.03 2.37
CA THR A 175 2.52 4.78 3.11
C THR A 175 1.15 4.09 3.19
N GLY A 176 1.02 2.93 2.55
CA GLY A 176 -0.03 1.95 2.85
C GLY A 176 0.34 1.06 4.05
N TYR A 177 1.35 1.50 4.78
CA TYR A 177 2.13 0.72 5.74
C TYR A 177 1.97 1.30 7.15
N ARG A 178 1.84 0.42 8.15
CA ARG A 178 1.85 0.83 9.56
C ARG A 178 3.28 1.06 10.03
N TRP A 179 3.61 2.31 10.36
CA TRP A 179 4.84 2.64 11.07
C TRP A 179 4.76 2.14 12.51
N TYR A 180 5.66 1.23 12.88
CA TYR A 180 6.05 1.06 14.27
C TYR A 180 7.23 2.00 14.50
N LEU A 181 6.94 3.25 14.86
CA LEU A 181 7.95 4.12 15.45
C LEU A 181 8.33 3.49 16.79
N LEU A 182 9.50 2.88 16.85
CA LEU A 182 10.12 2.52 18.12
C LEU A 182 10.44 3.83 18.85
N ARG A 183 9.92 3.96 20.07
CA ARG A 183 10.39 4.94 21.05
C ARG A 183 11.75 4.51 21.59
#